data_AF-W2EZT9-F1
#
_entry.id   AF-W2EZT9-F1
#
_cell.length_a   1.000
_cell.length_b   1.000
_cell.length_c   1.000
_cell.angle_alpha   90.00
_cell.angle_beta   90.00
_cell.angle_gamma   90.00
#
_symmetry.space_group_name_H-M   'P 1'
#
loop_
_entity.id
_entity.type
_entity.pdbx_description
1 polymer ?
#
loop_
_entity_poly.entity_id
_entity_poly.type
_entity_poly.pdbx_seq_one_letter_code
_entity_poly.pdbx_strand_id
1 'polypeptide(L)' 'MNGRAELSADQEQRLLECHAALTRLADECEVPAVLTAVRMAATELQVAVEGQGLD' A
#
# COMPACT_ATOMS: atom_id res chain seq x y z
N MET A 1 -13.91 18.13 -9.69
CA MET A 1 -14.40 17.49 -8.44
C MET A 1 -13.29 16.60 -7.94
N ASN A 2 -12.58 17.02 -6.89
CA ASN A 2 -11.51 16.23 -6.27
C ASN A 2 -12.17 15.10 -5.47
N GLY A 3 -12.26 13.91 -6.07
CA GLY A 3 -12.91 12.74 -5.50
C GLY A 3 -12.07 12.08 -4.40
N ARG A 4 -11.82 12.77 -3.30
CA ARG A 4 -11.45 12.10 -2.05
C ARG A 4 -12.71 11.41 -1.54
N ALA A 5 -12.86 10.14 -1.87
CA ALA A 5 -13.72 9.29 -1.07
C ALA A 5 -13.00 9.15 0.28
N GLU A 6 -13.58 9.74 1.34
CA GLU A 6 -13.14 9.49 2.71
C GLU A 6 -13.28 7.99 2.96
N LEU A 7 -12.15 7.35 3.26
CA LEU A 7 -12.13 5.94 3.60
C LEU A 7 -12.87 5.74 4.92
N SER A 8 -13.59 4.63 5.07
CA SER A 8 -13.99 4.21 6.40
C SER A 8 -12.77 3.76 7.20
N ALA A 9 -12.84 3.81 8.53
CA ALA A 9 -11.77 3.30 9.40
C ALA A 9 -11.35 1.85 9.04
N ASP A 10 -12.31 1.00 8.67
CA ASP A 10 -12.02 -0.37 8.21
C ASP A 10 -11.22 -0.40 6.90
N GLN A 11 -11.49 0.53 5.97
CA GLN A 11 -10.76 0.63 4.71
C GLN A 11 -9.34 1.19 4.94
N GLU A 12 -9.19 2.17 5.82
CA GLU A 12 -7.88 2.70 6.23
C GLU A 12 -7.01 1.59 6.85
N GLN A 13 -7.56 0.86 7.82
CA GLN A 13 -6.88 -0.23 8.48
C GLN A 13 -6.44 -1.31 7.49
N ARG A 14 -7.33 -1.72 6.57
CA ARG A 14 -7.00 -2.71 5.53
C ARG A 14 -5.93 -2.21 4.56
N LEU A 15 -5.91 -0.91 4.26
CA LEU A 15 -4.87 -0.29 3.43
C LEU A 15 -3.50 -0.35 4.12
N LEU A 16 -3.43 0.01 5.41
CA LEU A 16 -2.20 -0.07 6.20
C LEU A 16 -1.70 -1.51 6.35
N GLU A 17 -2.60 -2.47 6.59
CA GLU A 17 -2.27 -3.90 6.65
C GLU A 17 -1.72 -4.42 5.32
N CYS A 18 -2.33 -4.06 4.20
CA CYS A 18 -1.83 -4.40 2.87
C CYS A 18 -0.46 -3.79 2.60
N HIS A 19 -0.24 -2.52 2.98
CA HIS A 19 1.06 -1.87 2.83
C HIS A 19 2.14 -2.65 3.60
N ALA A 20 1.89 -2.94 4.89
CA ALA A 20 2.82 -3.69 5.73
C ALA A 20 3.11 -5.10 5.19
N ALA A 21 2.10 -5.80 4.67
CA ALA A 21 2.27 -7.12 4.07
C ALA A 21 3.13 -7.07 2.79
N LEU A 22 2.94 -6.07 1.94
CA LEU A 22 3.75 -5.88 0.74
C LEU A 22 5.20 -5.52 1.08
N THR A 23 5.43 -4.63 2.05
CA THR A 23 6.80 -4.30 2.51
C THR A 23 7.51 -5.54 3.03
N ARG A 24 6.84 -6.32 3.88
CA ARG A 24 7.40 -7.59 4.39
C ARG A 24 7.70 -8.58 3.27
N LEU A 25 6.80 -8.73 2.30
CA LEU A 25 7.03 -9.61 1.16
C LEU A 25 8.21 -9.13 0.30
N ALA A 26 8.43 -7.81 0.17
CA ALA A 26 9.58 -7.27 -0.54
C ALA A 26 10.92 -7.59 0.17
N ASP A 27 10.91 -7.74 1.49
CA ASP A 27 12.09 -8.10 2.28
C ASP A 27 12.40 -9.61 2.23
N GLU A 28 11.35 -10.45 2.12
CA GLU A 28 11.47 -11.91 2.19
C GLU A 28 11.54 -12.60 0.80
N CYS A 29 11.11 -11.94 -0.27
CA CYS A 29 10.97 -12.58 -1.59
C CYS A 29 12.26 -12.57 -2.42
N GLU A 30 12.74 -13.77 -2.76
CA GLU A 30 13.92 -13.96 -3.62
C GLU A 30 13.58 -14.01 -5.13
N VAL A 31 12.31 -14.06 -5.50
CA VAL A 31 11.89 -14.15 -6.92
C VAL A 31 11.90 -12.76 -7.56
N PRO A 32 12.77 -12.45 -8.54
CA PRO A 32 12.98 -11.08 -9.01
C PRO A 32 11.75 -10.41 -9.64
N ALA A 33 10.95 -11.19 -10.38
CA ALA A 33 9.71 -10.69 -10.98
C ALA A 33 8.66 -10.32 -9.91
N VAL A 34 8.58 -11.11 -8.83
CA VAL A 34 7.68 -10.85 -7.71
C VAL A 34 8.15 -9.63 -6.93
N LEU A 35 9.46 -9.52 -6.65
CA LEU A 35 10.03 -8.35 -5.97
C LEU A 35 9.72 -7.04 -6.71
N THR A 36 9.85 -7.05 -8.03
CA THR A 36 9.49 -5.89 -8.87
C THR A 36 8.02 -5.52 -8.73
N ALA A 37 7.13 -6.50 -8.85
CA ALA A 37 5.69 -6.29 -8.75
C ALA A 37 5.28 -5.77 -7.36
N VAL A 38 5.84 -6.35 -6.30
CA VAL A 38 5.54 -5.98 -4.91
C VAL A 38 6.02 -4.56 -4.60
N ARG A 39 7.20 -4.17 -5.06
CA ARG A 39 7.71 -2.80 -4.88
C ARG A 39 6.85 -1.75 -5.58
N MET A 40 6.38 -2.06 -6.80
CA MET A 40 5.44 -1.18 -7.51
C MET A 40 4.13 -1.04 -6.74
N ALA A 41 3.54 -2.16 -6.31
CA ALA A 41 2.29 -2.14 -5.54
C ALA A 41 2.44 -1.39 -4.21
N ALA A 42 3.54 -1.60 -3.47
CA ALA A 42 3.82 -0.89 -2.22
C ALA A 42 3.94 0.63 -2.44
N THR A 43 4.60 1.05 -3.52
CA THR A 43 4.75 2.46 -3.89
C THR A 43 3.40 3.10 -4.21
N GLU A 44 2.56 2.43 -5.00
CA GLU A 44 1.21 2.92 -5.31
C GLU A 44 0.35 3.03 -4.06
N LEU A 45 0.47 2.05 -3.14
CA LEU A 45 -0.26 2.07 -1.87
C LEU A 45 0.20 3.21 -0.97
N GLN A 46 1.51 3.44 -0.86
CA GLN A 46 2.08 4.54 -0.08
C GLN A 46 1.56 5.90 -0.57
N VAL A 47 1.52 6.13 -1.88
CA VAL A 47 0.96 7.36 -2.47
C VAL A 47 -0.54 7.50 -2.13
N ALA A 48 -1.30 6.41 -2.12
CA ALA A 48 -2.71 6.44 -1.74
C ALA A 48 -2.91 6.76 -0.25
N VAL A 49 -2.09 6.17 0.63
CA VAL A 49 -2.09 6.41 2.09
C VAL A 49 -1.74 7.87 2.40
N GLU A 50 -0.65 8.39 1.83
CA GLU A 50 -0.26 9.80 1.93
C GLU A 50 -1.34 10.73 1.37
N GLY A 51 -1.94 10.35 0.24
CA GLY A 51 -3.04 11.06 -0.39
C GLY A 51 -4.31 11.14 0.47
N GLN A 52 -4.46 10.26 1.46
CA GLN A 52 -5.55 10.27 2.45
C GLN A 52 -5.16 10.96 3.76
N GLY A 53 -3.87 11.28 3.95
CA GLY A 53 -3.37 11.89 5.19
C GLY A 53 -3.28 10.90 6.35
N LEU A 54 -3.03 9.63 6.03
CA LEU A 54 -2.83 8.55 7.00
C LEU A 54 -1.32 8.47 7.30
N ASP A 55 -0.96 8.43 8.60
CA ASP A 55 0.41 8.26 9.13
C ASP A 55 0.51 7.00 9.99
#